data_AF-A0A1H6JXE6-F1
#
_entry.id   AF-A0A1H6JXE6-F1
#
_cell.length_a   1.000
_cell.length_b   1.000
_cell.length_c   1.000
_cell.angle_alpha   90.00
_cell.angle_beta   90.00
_cell.angle_gamma   90.00
#
_symmetry.space_group_name_H-M   'P 1'
#
loop_
_entity.id
_entity.type
_entity.pdbx_description
1 polymer ?
#
loop_
_entity_poly.entity_id
_entity_poly.type
_entity_poly.pdbx_seq_one_letter_code
_entity_poly.pdbx_strand_id
1 'polypeptide(L)'
;MSKNNIPTIKQTNWITVITQVVFMAVLIIIYYLLDIDEPVLLGALTYLILSYGSRSYFAKDHKKGINLIKLNDYSGAIKSFEKSVAYFRENKWIDKYRFLTLLSDSKISYIEMGLNNIAFSYAQMGNGNKAKYYYQEILNEFPDSNLAKTALNMLKSGQNIEEENAATENL
;
A
#
# COMPACT_ATOMS: atom_id res chain seq x y z
N MET A 1 -4.31 -2.80 24.11
CA MET A 1 -3.22 -2.38 23.19
C MET A 1 -3.59 -1.03 22.60
N SER A 2 -2.77 0.00 22.84
CA SER A 2 -2.93 1.31 22.21
C SER A 2 -2.72 1.14 20.69
N LYS A 3 -3.70 1.56 19.88
CA LYS A 3 -3.54 1.60 18.42
C LYS A 3 -2.52 2.68 18.09
N ASN A 4 -1.41 2.29 17.49
CA ASN A 4 -0.41 3.26 17.07
C ASN A 4 -0.90 3.98 15.81
N ASN A 5 -0.98 5.32 15.87
CA ASN A 5 -1.42 6.15 14.74
C ASN A 5 -0.24 6.47 13.84
N ILE A 6 0.24 5.46 13.12
CA ILE A 6 1.32 5.65 12.15
C ILE A 6 0.76 6.47 10.98
N PRO A 7 1.43 7.57 10.58
CA PRO A 7 0.98 8.38 9.46
C PRO A 7 0.93 7.52 8.20
N THR A 8 -0.23 7.53 7.55
CA THR A 8 -0.44 6.80 6.29
C THR A 8 -0.65 7.81 5.17
N ILE A 9 0.17 7.71 4.13
CA ILE A 9 0.06 8.57 2.96
C ILE A 9 -0.74 7.83 1.90
N LYS A 10 -1.88 8.38 1.48
CA LYS A 10 -2.65 7.87 0.35
C LYS A 10 -2.43 8.75 -0.86
N GLN A 11 -1.85 8.17 -1.92
CA GLN A 11 -1.71 8.84 -3.21
C GLN A 11 -2.82 8.35 -4.14
N THR A 12 -3.84 9.17 -4.37
CA THR A 12 -5.00 8.82 -5.21
C THR A 12 -4.78 9.19 -6.68
N ASN A 13 -5.07 8.25 -7.59
CA ASN A 13 -5.12 8.48 -9.02
C ASN A 13 -6.54 8.91 -9.43
N TRP A 14 -6.75 10.21 -9.63
CA TRP A 14 -8.07 10.77 -9.96
C TRP A 14 -8.69 10.21 -11.24
N ILE A 15 -7.88 9.80 -12.23
CA ILE A 15 -8.39 9.17 -13.46
C ILE A 15 -9.10 7.85 -13.10
N THR A 16 -8.51 7.04 -12.22
CA THR A 16 -9.13 5.79 -11.77
C THR A 16 -10.38 5.99 -10.93
N VAL A 17 -10.47 7.11 -10.20
CA VAL A 17 -11.68 7.48 -9.46
C VAL A 17 -12.84 7.75 -10.44
N ILE A 18 -12.57 8.48 -11.52
CA ILE A 18 -13.57 8.71 -12.58
C ILE A 18 -14.01 7.37 -13.19
N THR A 19 -13.07 6.47 -13.51
CA THR A 19 -13.40 5.13 -14.01
C THR A 19 -14.32 4.35 -13.05
N GLN A 20 -14.06 4.45 -11.74
CA GLN A 20 -14.90 3.79 -10.71
C GLN A 20 -16.30 4.40 -10.62
N VAL A 21 -16.43 5.72 -10.71
CA VAL A 21 -17.73 6.41 -10.74
C VAL A 21 -18.53 6.00 -11.97
N VAL A 22 -17.90 5.92 -13.14
CA VAL A 22 -18.52 5.43 -14.37
C VAL A 22 -18.97 3.98 -14.21
N PHE A 23 -18.13 3.11 -13.63
CA PHE A 23 -18.50 1.72 -13.37
C PHE A 23 -19.72 1.59 -12.44
N MET A 24 -19.77 2.40 -11.37
CA MET A 24 -20.93 2.45 -10.48
C MET A 24 -22.19 2.94 -11.21
N ALA A 25 -22.07 3.97 -12.06
CA ALA A 25 -23.19 4.45 -12.87
C ALA A 25 -23.71 3.37 -13.83
N VAL A 26 -22.82 2.58 -14.43
CA VAL A 26 -23.21 1.43 -15.27
C VAL A 26 -24.00 0.40 -14.46
N LEU A 27 -23.57 0.07 -13.23
CA LEU A 27 -24.33 -0.85 -12.37
C LEU A 27 -25.75 -0.31 -12.08
N ILE A 28 -25.88 0.98 -11.77
CA ILE A 28 -27.18 1.63 -11.53
C ILE A 28 -28.05 1.57 -12.79
N ILE A 29 -27.49 1.85 -13.97
CA ILE A 29 -28.21 1.77 -15.25
C ILE A 29 -28.68 0.34 -15.51
N ILE A 30 -27.87 -0.68 -15.22
CA ILE A 30 -28.28 -2.09 -15.37
C ILE A 30 -29.48 -2.39 -14.48
N TYR A 31 -29.45 -2.02 -13.19
CA TYR A 31 -30.59 -2.23 -12.29
C TYR A 31 -31.85 -1.47 -12.74
N TYR A 32 -31.67 -0.25 -13.25
CA TYR A 32 -32.77 0.55 -13.80
C TYR A 32 -33.39 -0.10 -15.05
N LEU A 33 -32.57 -0.61 -15.97
CA LEU A 33 -33.03 -1.30 -17.18
C LEU A 33 -33.72 -2.63 -16.88
N LEU A 34 -33.42 -3.25 -15.73
CA LEU A 34 -34.08 -4.46 -15.25
C LEU A 34 -35.37 -4.18 -14.47
N ASP A 35 -35.78 -2.91 -14.37
CA ASP A 35 -36.97 -2.46 -13.65
C ASP A 35 -36.97 -2.90 -12.18
N ILE A 36 -35.78 -2.91 -11.55
CA ILE A 36 -35.62 -3.28 -10.14
C ILE A 36 -35.83 -2.03 -9.28
N ASP A 37 -36.63 -2.17 -8.22
CA ASP A 37 -36.85 -1.14 -7.21
C ASP A 37 -35.52 -0.65 -6.60
N GLU A 38 -35.42 0.66 -6.37
CA GLU A 38 -34.23 1.31 -5.78
C GLU A 38 -32.90 1.01 -6.52
N PRO A 39 -32.81 1.28 -7.84
CA PRO A 39 -31.64 0.91 -8.65
C PRO A 39 -30.35 1.61 -8.21
N VAL A 40 -30.48 2.81 -7.64
CA VAL A 40 -29.36 3.57 -7.06
C VAL A 40 -28.77 2.84 -5.86
N LEU A 41 -29.63 2.40 -4.92
CA LEU A 41 -29.21 1.71 -3.72
C LEU A 41 -28.55 0.37 -4.05
N LEU A 42 -29.17 -0.44 -4.93
CA LEU A 42 -28.64 -1.73 -5.33
C LEU A 42 -27.34 -1.62 -6.14
N GLY A 43 -27.26 -0.65 -7.06
CA GLY A 43 -26.02 -0.38 -7.79
C GLY A 43 -24.86 0.00 -6.87
N ALA A 44 -25.11 0.90 -5.91
CA ALA A 44 -24.11 1.29 -4.90
C ALA A 44 -23.73 0.11 -3.99
N LEU A 45 -24.70 -0.70 -3.53
CA LEU A 45 -24.43 -1.84 -2.67
C LEU A 45 -23.60 -2.91 -3.41
N THR A 46 -23.95 -3.22 -4.65
CA THR A 46 -23.18 -4.15 -5.50
C THR A 46 -21.76 -3.65 -5.71
N TYR A 47 -21.58 -2.35 -5.99
CA TYR A 47 -20.25 -1.74 -6.07
C TYR A 47 -19.45 -1.92 -4.77
N LEU A 48 -20.06 -1.68 -3.61
CA LEU A 48 -19.41 -1.85 -2.32
C LEU A 48 -19.04 -3.31 -2.06
N ILE A 49 -19.94 -4.26 -2.33
CA ILE A 49 -19.67 -5.69 -2.18
C ILE A 49 -18.48 -6.10 -3.05
N LEU A 50 -18.45 -5.68 -4.32
CA LEU A 50 -17.33 -5.96 -5.22
C LEU A 50 -16.03 -5.33 -4.72
N SER A 51 -16.06 -4.07 -4.29
CA SER A 51 -14.89 -3.32 -3.84
C SER A 51 -14.29 -3.87 -2.54
N TYR A 52 -15.12 -4.09 -1.53
CA TYR A 52 -14.65 -4.63 -0.26
C TYR A 52 -14.34 -6.13 -0.35
N GLY A 53 -15.12 -6.89 -1.11
CA GLY A 53 -14.92 -8.32 -1.33
C GLY A 53 -13.61 -8.61 -2.04
N SER A 54 -13.38 -7.97 -3.20
CA SER A 54 -12.14 -8.13 -3.97
C SER A 54 -10.90 -7.82 -3.15
N ARG A 55 -10.87 -6.68 -2.45
CA ARG A 55 -9.73 -6.30 -1.59
C ARG A 55 -9.55 -7.25 -0.41
N SER A 56 -10.62 -7.84 0.11
CA SER A 56 -10.53 -8.80 1.22
C SER A 56 -9.98 -10.15 0.77
N TYR A 57 -10.24 -10.53 -0.48
CA TYR A 57 -9.73 -11.76 -1.06
C TYR A 57 -8.28 -11.59 -1.57
N PHE A 58 -8.07 -10.68 -2.52
CA PHE A 58 -6.80 -10.51 -3.22
C PHE A 58 -5.72 -9.84 -2.37
N ALA A 59 -6.08 -8.86 -1.53
CA ALA A 59 -5.13 -8.12 -0.71
C ALA A 59 -5.12 -8.57 0.76
N LYS A 60 -5.50 -9.81 1.04
CA LYS A 60 -5.62 -10.36 2.42
C LYS A 60 -4.33 -10.23 3.22
N ASP A 61 -3.19 -10.63 2.64
CA ASP A 61 -1.89 -10.62 3.32
C ASP A 61 -1.37 -9.19 3.48
N HIS A 62 -1.66 -8.31 2.52
CA HIS A 62 -1.37 -6.89 2.64
C HIS A 62 -2.13 -6.25 3.81
N LYS A 63 -3.45 -6.49 3.89
CA LYS A 63 -4.29 -6.02 5.01
C LYS A 63 -3.78 -6.56 6.36
N LYS A 64 -3.37 -7.83 6.39
CA LYS A 64 -2.76 -8.44 7.57
C LYS A 64 -1.47 -7.72 7.97
N GLY A 65 -0.58 -7.42 7.03
CA GLY A 65 0.65 -6.66 7.30
C GLY A 65 0.37 -5.28 7.90
N ILE A 66 -0.61 -4.54 7.36
CA ILE A 66 -1.03 -3.24 7.90
C ILE A 66 -1.57 -3.37 9.33
N ASN A 67 -2.35 -4.42 9.61
CA ASN A 67 -2.85 -4.66 10.97
C ASN A 67 -1.72 -5.00 11.95
N LEU A 68 -0.71 -5.75 11.52
CA LEU A 68 0.46 -6.07 12.34
C LEU A 68 1.33 -4.84 12.61
N ILE A 69 1.50 -3.95 11.63
CA ILE A 69 2.12 -2.63 11.83
C ILE A 69 1.40 -1.84 12.93
N LYS A 70 0.06 -1.79 12.92
CA LYS A 70 -0.73 -1.10 13.96
C LYS A 70 -0.57 -1.69 15.36
N LEU A 71 -0.12 -2.94 15.44
CA LEU A 71 0.18 -3.67 16.67
C LEU A 71 1.68 -3.62 17.03
N ASN A 72 2.50 -2.89 16.27
CA ASN A 72 3.96 -2.83 16.35
C ASN A 72 4.66 -4.19 16.16
N ASP A 73 3.98 -5.18 15.59
CA ASP A 73 4.59 -6.46 15.19
C ASP A 73 5.23 -6.32 13.81
N TYR A 74 6.36 -5.63 13.76
CA TYR A 74 7.10 -5.38 12.52
C TYR A 74 7.66 -6.65 11.88
N SER A 75 8.05 -7.63 12.69
CA SER A 75 8.55 -8.93 12.22
C SER A 75 7.44 -9.73 11.53
N GLY A 76 6.26 -9.80 12.15
CA GLY A 76 5.06 -10.40 11.54
C GLY A 76 4.57 -9.63 10.31
N ALA A 77 4.68 -8.30 10.33
CA ALA A 77 4.31 -7.46 9.21
C ALA A 77 5.18 -7.75 7.98
N ILE A 78 6.51 -7.86 8.14
CA ILE A 78 7.44 -8.21 7.05
C ILE A 78 7.00 -9.51 6.37
N LYS A 79 6.77 -10.58 7.15
CA LYS A 79 6.32 -11.88 6.60
C LYS A 79 5.00 -11.77 5.83
N SER A 80 4.10 -10.90 6.26
CA SER A 80 2.80 -10.70 5.60
C SER A 80 2.95 -9.90 4.30
N PHE A 81 3.82 -8.88 4.29
CA PHE A 81 4.12 -8.12 3.08
C PHE A 81 4.93 -8.93 2.07
N GLU A 82 5.85 -9.79 2.48
CA GLU A 82 6.56 -10.71 1.59
C GLU A 82 5.57 -11.61 0.84
N LYS A 83 4.59 -12.20 1.56
CA LYS A 83 3.50 -12.98 0.94
C LYS A 83 2.65 -12.13 -0.01
N SER A 84 2.32 -10.91 0.39
CA SER A 84 1.60 -9.97 -0.48
C SER A 84 2.38 -9.67 -1.76
N VAL A 85 3.67 -9.37 -1.66
CA VAL A 85 4.54 -9.06 -2.79
C VAL A 85 4.68 -10.27 -3.71
N ALA A 86 4.91 -11.46 -3.15
CA ALA A 86 4.96 -12.71 -3.91
C ALA A 86 3.66 -12.94 -4.70
N TYR A 87 2.50 -12.81 -4.04
CA TYR A 87 1.20 -12.97 -4.67
C TYR A 87 0.99 -12.04 -5.87
N PHE A 88 1.27 -10.73 -5.71
CA PHE A 88 1.10 -9.77 -6.80
C PHE A 88 2.18 -9.88 -7.87
N ARG A 89 3.38 -10.37 -7.56
CA ARG A 89 4.42 -10.68 -8.55
C ARG A 89 4.07 -11.90 -9.39
N GLU A 90 3.45 -12.92 -8.80
CA GLU A 90 2.91 -14.08 -9.53
C GLU A 90 1.69 -13.69 -10.37
N ASN A 91 0.86 -12.77 -9.84
CA ASN A 91 -0.38 -12.33 -10.47
C ASN A 91 -0.31 -10.87 -10.92
N LYS A 92 0.74 -10.50 -11.69
CA LYS A 92 1.01 -9.10 -12.09
C LYS A 92 -0.18 -8.41 -12.74
N TRP A 93 -1.01 -9.16 -13.46
CA TRP A 93 -2.20 -8.63 -14.11
C TRP A 93 -3.21 -8.07 -13.10
N ILE A 94 -3.31 -8.64 -11.88
CA ILE A 94 -4.20 -8.14 -10.83
C ILE A 94 -3.73 -6.76 -10.37
N ASP A 95 -2.43 -6.57 -10.11
CA ASP A 95 -1.89 -5.29 -9.66
C ASP A 95 -1.85 -4.24 -10.78
N LYS A 96 -1.58 -4.67 -12.02
CA LYS A 96 -1.62 -3.83 -13.22
C LYS A 96 -3.03 -3.30 -13.49
N TYR A 97 -4.05 -4.14 -13.39
CA TYR A 97 -5.45 -3.78 -13.62
C TYR A 97 -6.24 -3.58 -12.32
N ARG A 98 -5.57 -3.17 -11.24
CA ARG A 98 -6.16 -2.98 -9.90
C ARG A 98 -7.37 -2.05 -9.85
N PHE A 99 -7.47 -1.11 -10.79
CA PHE A 99 -8.64 -0.23 -10.89
C PHE A 99 -9.92 -1.00 -11.28
N LEU A 100 -9.80 -2.16 -11.93
CA LEU A 100 -10.89 -3.09 -12.23
C LEU A 100 -10.95 -4.23 -11.21
N THR A 101 -9.83 -4.88 -10.93
CA THR A 101 -9.80 -6.13 -10.14
C THR A 101 -9.98 -5.91 -8.64
N LEU A 102 -9.50 -4.77 -8.12
CA LEU A 102 -9.51 -4.41 -6.71
C LEU A 102 -10.37 -3.15 -6.44
N LEU A 103 -10.90 -2.54 -7.52
CA LEU A 103 -11.51 -1.22 -7.50
C LEU A 103 -10.66 -0.23 -6.71
N SER A 104 -9.33 -0.28 -6.87
CA SER A 104 -8.37 0.51 -6.12
C SER A 104 -7.98 1.78 -6.88
N ASP A 105 -7.97 2.91 -6.18
CA ASP A 105 -7.58 4.23 -6.69
C ASP A 105 -6.12 4.59 -6.39
N SER A 106 -5.32 3.67 -5.84
CA SER A 106 -3.93 3.93 -5.47
C SER A 106 -3.04 4.19 -6.68
N LYS A 107 -2.25 5.28 -6.64
CA LYS A 107 -1.19 5.56 -7.62
C LYS A 107 -0.09 4.51 -7.58
N ILE A 108 0.31 4.07 -6.39
CA ILE A 108 1.34 3.05 -6.20
C ILE A 108 0.74 1.64 -6.29
N SER A 109 1.53 0.70 -6.80
CA SER A 109 1.16 -0.72 -6.91
C SER A 109 1.19 -1.39 -5.53
N TYR A 110 0.52 -2.55 -5.38
CA TYR A 110 0.61 -3.33 -4.14
C TYR A 110 2.00 -3.92 -3.94
N ILE A 111 2.74 -4.22 -5.01
CA ILE A 111 4.15 -4.63 -4.95
C ILE A 111 4.98 -3.49 -4.33
N GLU A 112 4.92 -2.28 -4.90
CA GLU A 112 5.66 -1.12 -4.42
C GLU A 112 5.28 -0.78 -2.96
N MET A 113 3.98 -0.80 -2.65
CA MET A 113 3.48 -0.53 -1.30
C MET A 113 3.96 -1.58 -0.29
N GLY A 114 3.95 -2.86 -0.68
CA GLY A 114 4.43 -3.96 0.15
C GLY A 114 5.92 -3.84 0.45
N LEU A 115 6.75 -3.58 -0.57
CA LEU A 115 8.19 -3.39 -0.40
C LEU A 115 8.50 -2.18 0.49
N ASN A 116 7.82 -1.05 0.29
CA ASN A 116 7.99 0.13 1.16
C ASN A 116 7.64 -0.21 2.61
N ASN A 117 6.58 -0.98 2.84
CA ASN A 117 6.20 -1.38 4.19
C ASN A 117 7.19 -2.38 4.83
N ILE A 118 7.86 -3.23 4.03
CA ILE A 118 8.97 -4.08 4.51
C ILE A 118 10.14 -3.21 4.95
N ALA A 119 10.57 -2.26 4.11
CA ALA A 119 11.65 -1.34 4.41
C ALA A 119 11.35 -0.49 5.66
N PHE A 120 10.12 0.04 5.76
CA PHE A 120 9.63 0.75 6.94
C PHE A 120 9.69 -0.13 8.19
N SER A 121 9.24 -1.38 8.11
CA SER A 121 9.27 -2.31 9.24
C SER A 121 10.69 -2.59 9.73
N TYR A 122 11.67 -2.72 8.82
CA TYR A 122 13.08 -2.82 9.21
C TYR A 122 13.60 -1.56 9.88
N ALA A 123 13.22 -0.37 9.39
CA ALA A 123 13.60 0.89 10.02
C ALA A 123 13.04 1.02 11.44
N GLN A 124 11.77 0.64 11.65
CA GLN A 124 11.14 0.65 12.98
C GLN A 124 11.77 -0.34 13.97
N MET A 125 12.44 -1.38 13.47
CA MET A 125 13.21 -2.33 14.29
C MET A 125 14.67 -1.87 14.52
N GLY A 126 15.04 -0.65 14.10
CA GLY A 126 16.41 -0.14 14.20
C GLY A 126 17.39 -0.73 13.18
N ASN A 127 16.92 -1.51 12.20
CA ASN A 127 17.78 -2.11 11.19
C ASN A 127 17.90 -1.19 9.96
N GLY A 128 18.62 -0.08 10.12
CA GLY A 128 18.83 0.92 9.07
C GLY A 128 19.47 0.36 7.80
N ASN A 129 20.39 -0.61 7.93
CA ASN A 129 21.06 -1.24 6.79
C ASN A 129 20.08 -2.03 5.91
N LYS A 130 19.21 -2.87 6.51
CA LYS A 130 18.17 -3.58 5.74
C LYS A 130 17.13 -2.62 5.18
N ALA A 131 16.73 -1.60 5.94
CA ALA A 131 15.80 -0.59 5.43
C ALA A 131 16.37 0.09 4.17
N LYS A 132 17.63 0.55 4.23
CA LYS A 132 18.35 1.15 3.10
C LYS A 132 18.43 0.21 1.91
N TYR A 133 18.79 -1.07 2.13
CA TYR A 133 18.80 -2.09 1.09
C TYR A 133 17.45 -2.18 0.36
N TYR A 134 16.35 -2.35 1.10
CA TYR A 134 15.03 -2.48 0.48
C TYR A 134 14.59 -1.21 -0.22
N TYR A 135 14.87 -0.02 0.33
CA TYR A 135 14.54 1.22 -0.37
C TYR A 135 15.34 1.38 -1.67
N GLN A 136 16.59 0.94 -1.71
CA GLN A 136 17.38 0.95 -2.95
C GLN A 136 16.81 -0.04 -3.99
N GLU A 137 16.41 -1.24 -3.55
CA GLU A 137 15.75 -2.23 -4.40
C GLU A 137 14.42 -1.70 -4.96
N ILE A 138 13.66 -0.95 -4.15
CA ILE A 138 12.44 -0.29 -4.61
C ILE A 138 12.75 0.71 -5.72
N LEU A 139 13.84 1.48 -5.62
CA LEU A 139 14.21 2.42 -6.69
C LEU A 139 14.74 1.74 -7.95
N ASN A 140 15.24 0.50 -7.84
CA ASN A 140 15.62 -0.30 -9.00
C ASN A 140 14.38 -0.76 -9.80
N GLU A 141 13.28 -1.13 -9.10
CA GLU A 141 12.03 -1.58 -9.74
C GLU A 141 11.04 -0.43 -10.03
N PHE A 142 11.05 0.61 -9.19
CA PHE A 142 10.16 1.78 -9.21
C PHE A 142 10.98 3.08 -9.06
N PRO A 143 11.69 3.53 -10.12
CA PRO A 143 12.59 4.69 -10.06
C PRO A 143 11.93 6.00 -9.61
N ASP A 144 10.62 6.11 -9.77
CA ASP A 144 9.83 7.28 -9.39
C ASP A 144 9.19 7.17 -8.00
N SER A 145 9.55 6.16 -7.20
CA SER A 145 9.01 5.97 -5.86
C SER A 145 9.42 7.09 -4.91
N ASN A 146 8.53 8.07 -4.75
CA ASN A 146 8.73 9.20 -3.84
C ASN A 146 8.87 8.76 -2.37
N LEU A 147 8.21 7.67 -1.98
CA LEU A 147 8.33 7.10 -0.63
C LEU A 147 9.76 6.61 -0.38
N ALA A 148 10.32 5.81 -1.29
CA ALA A 148 11.68 5.30 -1.15
C ALA A 148 12.74 6.42 -1.20
N LYS A 149 12.60 7.39 -2.12
CA LYS A 149 13.49 8.57 -2.19
C LYS A 149 13.50 9.35 -0.87
N THR A 150 12.31 9.62 -0.33
CA THR A 150 12.16 10.39 0.92
C THR A 150 12.76 9.62 2.11
N ALA A 151 12.50 8.32 2.20
CA ALA A 151 13.01 7.50 3.29
C ALA A 151 14.54 7.35 3.27
N LEU A 152 15.15 7.21 2.09
CA LEU A 152 16.62 7.17 1.96
C LEU A 152 17.27 8.50 2.38
N ASN A 153 16.67 9.63 2.02
CA ASN A 153 17.15 10.93 2.46
C ASN A 153 17.07 11.07 3.99
N MET A 154 15.98 10.59 4.60
CA MET A 154 15.83 10.59 6.07
C MET A 154 16.89 9.70 6.75
N LEU A 155 17.14 8.49 6.24
CA LEU A 155 18.18 7.60 6.76
C LEU A 155 19.57 8.25 6.65
N LYS A 156 19.88 8.87 5.51
CA LYS A 156 21.14 9.58 5.29
C LYS A 156 21.33 10.72 6.30
N SER A 157 20.29 11.52 6.55
CA SER A 157 20.35 12.57 7.56
C SER A 157 20.62 12.02 8.96
N GLY A 158 20.02 10.88 9.33
CA GLY A 158 20.31 10.21 10.60
C GLY A 158 21.76 9.75 10.73
N GLN A 159 22.32 9.16 9.66
CA GLN A 159 23.72 8.73 9.62
C GLN A 159 24.70 9.90 9.82
N ASN A 160 24.45 11.02 9.14
CA ASN A 160 25.29 12.22 9.29
C ASN A 160 25.31 12.74 10.74
N ILE A 161 24.17 12.68 11.44
CA ILE A 161 24.07 13.09 12.84
C ILE A 161 24.88 12.14 13.75
N GLU A 162 24.79 10.83 13.52
CA GLU A 162 25.60 9.84 14.26
C GLU A 162 27.10 10.05 14.06
N GLU A 163 27.52 10.34 12.82
CA GLU A 163 28.92 10.63 12.48
C GLU A 163 29.44 11.92 13.14
N GLU A 164 28.62 12.98 13.16
CA GLU A 164 28.97 14.25 13.82
C GLU A 164 29.12 14.08 15.34
N ASN A 165 28.17 13.37 15.97
CA ASN A 165 28.23 13.09 17.41
C ASN A 165 29.48 12.27 17.77
N ALA A 166 29.79 11.23 16.99
CA ALA A 166 30.98 10.41 17.19
C ALA A 166 32.29 11.21 17.01
N ALA A 167 32.32 12.19 16.12
CA ALA A 167 33.47 13.08 15.96
C ALA A 167 33.66 14.01 17.17
N THR A 168 32.57 14.49 17.77
CA THR A 168 32.62 15.37 18.96
C THR A 168 32.96 14.65 20.26
N GLU A 169 32.60 13.37 20.43
CA GLU A 169 32.95 12.58 21.62
C GLU A 169 34.43 12.17 21.68
N ASN A 170 35.16 12.26 20.55
CA ASN A 170 36.57 11.92 20.43
C ASN A 170 37.52 13.14 20.56
N LEU A 171 36.99 14.31 20.94
CA LEU A 171 37.73 15.57 21.20
C LEU A 171 37.76 15.89 22.70
#